data_AF-K2D947-F1
#
_entry.id   AF-K2D947-F1
#
_cell.length_a   1.000
_cell.length_b   1.000
_cell.length_c   1.000
_cell.angle_alpha   90.00
_cell.angle_beta   90.00
_cell.angle_gamma   90.00
#
_symmetry.space_group_name_H-M   'P 1'
#
loop_
_entity.id
_entity.type
_entity.pdbx_description
1 polymer ?
#
loop_
_entity_poly.entity_id
_entity_poly.type
_entity_poly.pdbx_seq_one_letter_code
_entity_poly.pdbx_strand_id
1 'polypeptide(L)'
;MKAIIPTGGRGTRMRPLTFSTNKHFIPIANKPLIFYPIETVAEAGIKDIALTYNPGGLEEAKALLGDGSRWGISFTYVLQKEPKGLANIFQVCEEYLAGSPFVMHNGDNIFINGIKDLVVYFLKEKPNALVTVLAHKDNRRLGVPLFDEGGKFIQYIEKPENPPNNFGIPGLYFFDSNVFKCFKGKNAIRPSERGELEISAPYNWLIDQGFRVEALEYKGIWMDPGKFDDWLEANKYLLEHELEEIRESQIDSTSKISGKVSIGRDSVIINSQIEGPVIIGDNVTIKDSKIGPFTSISDKCDIAGSIVGSSILMGGVKILDVKLHPIEISLIGTDSEIIGVDGKEARTSLFVGEQCKIQI
;
A
#
# COMPACT_ATOMS: atom_id res chain seq x y z
N MET A 1 -22.03 4.25 7.60
CA MET A 1 -21.26 4.14 6.35
C MET A 1 -20.45 2.86 6.42
N LYS A 2 -20.27 2.19 5.28
CA LYS A 2 -19.42 0.99 5.14
C LYS A 2 -18.17 1.32 4.32
N ALA A 3 -17.17 0.44 4.32
CA ALA A 3 -16.03 0.57 3.43
C ALA A 3 -15.86 -0.63 2.50
N ILE A 4 -15.15 -0.41 1.40
CA ILE A 4 -14.66 -1.43 0.49
C ILE A 4 -13.14 -1.21 0.35
N ILE A 5 -12.36 -2.28 0.49
CA ILE A 5 -10.93 -2.29 0.23
C ILE A 5 -10.63 -3.44 -0.73
N PRO A 6 -10.28 -3.15 -2.00
CA PRO A 6 -9.94 -4.19 -2.95
C PRO A 6 -8.51 -4.69 -2.81
N THR A 7 -8.34 -6.01 -2.89
CA THR A 7 -7.04 -6.71 -2.82
C THR A 7 -6.73 -7.54 -4.08
N GLY A 8 -7.53 -7.37 -5.15
CA GLY A 8 -7.50 -8.17 -6.39
C GLY A 8 -6.45 -7.78 -7.45
N GLY A 9 -5.38 -7.09 -7.09
CA GLY A 9 -4.33 -6.68 -8.04
C GLY A 9 -3.34 -7.80 -8.35
N ARG A 10 -2.97 -8.02 -9.62
CA ARG A 10 -1.92 -8.99 -10.01
C ARG A 10 -0.49 -8.53 -9.67
N GLY A 11 -0.29 -7.26 -9.33
CA GLY A 11 1.00 -6.74 -8.86
C GLY A 11 2.18 -6.91 -9.83
N THR A 12 1.95 -6.98 -11.14
CA THR A 12 2.98 -7.39 -12.12
C THR A 12 4.22 -6.49 -12.16
N ARG A 13 4.09 -5.22 -11.79
CA ARG A 13 5.20 -4.25 -11.67
C ARG A 13 6.13 -4.50 -10.48
N MET A 14 5.69 -5.32 -9.53
CA MET A 14 6.44 -5.74 -8.34
C MET A 14 6.99 -7.16 -8.46
N ARG A 15 6.95 -7.75 -9.66
CA ARG A 15 7.68 -9.00 -9.92
C ARG A 15 9.18 -8.75 -9.74
N PRO A 16 9.93 -9.71 -9.17
CA PRO A 16 9.55 -11.12 -8.98
C PRO A 16 8.73 -11.44 -7.72
N LEU A 17 8.64 -10.55 -6.74
CA LEU A 17 8.01 -10.82 -5.43
C LEU A 17 6.55 -11.25 -5.57
N THR A 18 5.84 -10.67 -6.53
CA THR A 18 4.42 -10.98 -6.78
C THR A 18 4.16 -12.26 -7.56
N PHE A 19 5.19 -13.08 -7.81
CA PHE A 19 4.99 -14.48 -8.19
C PHE A 19 4.53 -15.34 -7.00
N SER A 20 5.04 -15.08 -5.80
CA SER A 20 4.79 -15.87 -4.60
C SER A 20 3.90 -15.16 -3.57
N THR A 21 3.80 -13.84 -3.62
CA THR A 21 3.12 -13.05 -2.57
C THR A 21 2.17 -12.02 -3.17
N ASN A 22 0.97 -11.88 -2.62
CA ASN A 22 0.09 -10.78 -3.04
C ASN A 22 0.77 -9.42 -2.79
N LYS A 23 0.73 -8.51 -3.78
CA LYS A 23 1.31 -7.14 -3.67
C LYS A 23 0.92 -6.45 -2.37
N HIS A 24 -0.35 -6.60 -1.96
CA HIS A 24 -0.90 -5.94 -0.78
C HIS A 24 -0.29 -6.45 0.54
N PHE A 25 0.40 -7.59 0.54
CA PHE A 25 1.00 -8.20 1.73
C PHE A 25 2.51 -7.97 1.82
N ILE A 26 3.12 -7.43 0.76
CA ILE A 26 4.52 -7.01 0.81
C ILE A 26 4.64 -5.86 1.83
N PRO A 27 5.60 -5.91 2.76
CA PRO A 27 5.71 -4.91 3.81
C PRO A 27 6.37 -3.61 3.33
N ILE A 28 5.98 -2.51 3.97
CA ILE A 28 6.66 -1.21 3.95
C ILE A 28 6.80 -0.78 5.41
N ALA A 29 8.02 -0.45 5.84
CA ALA A 29 8.34 -0.19 7.25
C ALA A 29 7.86 -1.32 8.19
N ASN A 30 8.17 -2.57 7.81
CA ASN A 30 7.74 -3.81 8.49
C ASN A 30 6.22 -4.00 8.65
N LYS A 31 5.39 -3.18 8.00
CA LYS A 31 3.93 -3.29 8.02
C LYS A 31 3.43 -3.70 6.63
N PRO A 32 2.64 -4.79 6.48
CA PRO A 32 1.99 -5.14 5.22
C PRO A 32 1.22 -3.96 4.62
N LEU A 33 1.37 -3.70 3.32
CA LEU A 33 0.77 -2.54 2.65
C LEU A 33 -0.75 -2.42 2.91
N ILE A 34 -1.47 -3.54 2.97
CA ILE A 34 -2.92 -3.56 3.21
C ILE A 34 -3.33 -3.06 4.61
N PHE A 35 -2.43 -3.02 5.58
CA PHE A 35 -2.79 -2.55 6.93
C PHE A 35 -3.03 -1.04 6.94
N TYR A 36 -2.28 -0.27 6.15
CA TYR A 36 -2.46 1.19 6.06
C TYR A 36 -3.89 1.63 5.68
N PRO A 37 -4.52 1.12 4.60
CA PRO A 37 -5.90 1.46 4.27
C PRO A 37 -6.91 0.94 5.30
N ILE A 38 -6.66 -0.23 5.91
CA ILE A 38 -7.52 -0.79 6.97
C ILE A 38 -7.52 0.14 8.20
N GLU A 39 -6.34 0.52 8.68
CA GLU A 39 -6.15 1.43 9.81
C GLU A 39 -6.77 2.79 9.51
N THR A 40 -6.50 3.34 8.33
CA THR A 40 -7.09 4.62 7.86
C THR A 40 -8.62 4.63 7.92
N VAL A 41 -9.26 3.55 7.46
CA VAL A 41 -10.73 3.43 7.47
C VAL A 41 -11.25 3.22 8.90
N ALA A 42 -10.58 2.40 9.71
CA ALA A 42 -10.95 2.13 11.09
C ALA A 42 -10.87 3.40 11.96
N GLU A 43 -9.80 4.19 11.81
CA GLU A 43 -9.57 5.47 12.51
C GLU A 43 -10.59 6.54 12.12
N ALA A 44 -11.09 6.50 10.88
CA ALA A 44 -12.20 7.34 10.44
C ALA A 44 -13.57 6.92 11.04
N GLY A 45 -13.61 5.86 11.86
CA GLY A 45 -14.78 5.39 12.58
C GLY A 45 -15.67 4.42 11.79
N ILE A 46 -15.20 3.90 10.66
CA ILE A 46 -15.96 2.94 9.84
C ILE A 46 -15.68 1.52 10.35
N LYS A 47 -16.75 0.80 10.74
CA LYS A 47 -16.65 -0.49 11.43
C LYS A 47 -16.83 -1.71 10.55
N ASP A 48 -17.55 -1.58 9.44
CA ASP A 48 -17.81 -2.69 8.52
C ASP A 48 -17.03 -2.46 7.23
N ILE A 49 -16.12 -3.39 6.91
CA ILE A 49 -15.28 -3.32 5.72
C ILE A 49 -15.47 -4.59 4.87
N ALA A 50 -15.76 -4.40 3.58
CA ALA A 50 -15.66 -5.46 2.59
C ALA A 50 -14.23 -5.53 2.03
N LEU A 51 -13.61 -6.70 2.11
CA LEU A 51 -12.33 -7.00 1.47
C LEU A 51 -12.61 -7.80 0.21
N THR A 52 -12.39 -7.21 -0.97
CA THR A 52 -12.63 -7.93 -2.23
C THR A 52 -11.39 -8.66 -2.69
N TYR A 53 -11.52 -9.95 -2.98
CA TYR A 53 -10.40 -10.81 -3.38
C TYR A 53 -10.69 -11.51 -4.73
N ASN A 54 -9.64 -11.89 -5.44
CA ASN A 54 -9.75 -12.69 -6.67
C ASN A 54 -9.73 -14.20 -6.36
N PRO A 55 -10.18 -15.06 -7.29
CA PRO A 55 -10.07 -16.51 -7.14
C PRO A 55 -8.68 -16.96 -6.68
N GLY A 56 -8.62 -17.77 -5.62
CA GLY A 56 -7.38 -18.26 -5.01
C GLY A 56 -6.80 -17.40 -3.89
N GLY A 57 -7.22 -16.13 -3.75
CA GLY A 57 -6.64 -15.20 -2.75
C GLY A 57 -7.27 -15.23 -1.34
N LEU A 58 -8.34 -16.01 -1.12
CA LEU A 58 -9.10 -15.96 0.13
C LEU A 58 -8.29 -16.43 1.34
N GLU A 59 -7.62 -17.58 1.22
CA GLU A 59 -6.93 -18.21 2.36
C GLU A 59 -5.74 -17.37 2.80
N GLU A 60 -4.96 -16.83 1.85
CA GLU A 60 -3.86 -15.91 2.13
C GLU A 60 -4.36 -14.64 2.84
N ALA A 61 -5.47 -14.06 2.36
CA ALA A 61 -6.06 -12.88 2.98
C ALA A 61 -6.58 -13.16 4.40
N LYS A 62 -7.29 -14.29 4.61
CA LYS A 62 -7.78 -14.67 5.93
C LYS A 62 -6.66 -14.99 6.92
N ALA A 63 -5.59 -15.65 6.46
CA ALA A 63 -4.45 -15.97 7.29
C ALA A 63 -3.79 -14.71 7.86
N LEU A 64 -3.71 -13.63 7.07
CA LEU A 64 -3.11 -12.37 7.49
C LEU A 64 -4.08 -11.44 8.24
N LEU A 65 -5.33 -11.35 7.77
CA LEU A 65 -6.28 -10.30 8.17
C LEU A 65 -7.32 -10.78 9.19
N GLY A 66 -7.59 -12.08 9.28
CA GLY A 66 -8.57 -12.64 10.21
C GLY A 66 -9.99 -12.09 9.99
N ASP A 67 -10.67 -11.72 11.06
CA ASP A 67 -12.04 -11.17 11.04
C ASP A 67 -12.10 -9.65 11.21
N GLY A 68 -10.95 -8.98 11.41
CA GLY A 68 -10.86 -7.55 11.64
C GLY A 68 -10.85 -7.13 13.12
N SER A 69 -11.07 -8.07 14.05
CA SER A 69 -11.18 -7.78 15.50
C SER A 69 -9.95 -7.07 16.07
N ARG A 70 -8.74 -7.33 15.55
CA ARG A 70 -7.50 -6.63 15.94
C ARG A 70 -7.50 -5.12 15.69
N TRP A 71 -8.34 -4.62 14.77
CA TRP A 71 -8.54 -3.20 14.53
C TRP A 71 -9.89 -2.69 15.09
N GLY A 72 -10.62 -3.54 15.82
CA GLY A 72 -11.94 -3.20 16.34
C GLY A 72 -12.97 -2.94 15.24
N ILE A 73 -12.88 -3.68 14.14
CA ILE A 73 -13.76 -3.64 12.95
C ILE A 73 -14.20 -5.06 12.57
N SER A 74 -15.08 -5.17 11.57
CA SER A 74 -15.56 -6.44 11.00
C SER A 74 -15.21 -6.53 9.51
N PHE A 75 -14.77 -7.72 9.08
CA PHE A 75 -14.52 -8.01 7.66
C PHE A 75 -15.60 -8.90 7.04
N THR A 76 -16.06 -8.48 5.85
CA THR A 76 -16.76 -9.35 4.90
C THR A 76 -15.85 -9.62 3.71
N TYR A 77 -15.49 -10.88 3.47
CA TYR A 77 -14.71 -11.26 2.30
C TYR A 77 -15.62 -11.44 1.09
N VAL A 78 -15.37 -10.70 0.01
CA VAL A 78 -16.23 -10.67 -1.18
C VAL A 78 -15.45 -11.13 -2.42
N LEU A 79 -15.90 -12.20 -3.07
CA LEU A 79 -15.23 -12.74 -4.26
C LEU A 79 -15.51 -11.87 -5.50
N GLN A 80 -14.45 -11.31 -6.10
CA GLN A 80 -14.49 -10.76 -7.44
C GLN A 80 -14.10 -11.84 -8.46
N LYS A 81 -15.10 -12.58 -8.97
CA LYS A 81 -14.86 -13.71 -9.88
C LYS A 81 -14.15 -13.31 -11.18
N GLU A 82 -14.56 -12.19 -11.77
CA GLU A 82 -14.03 -11.66 -13.02
C GLU A 82 -13.67 -10.18 -12.84
N PRO A 83 -12.37 -9.82 -12.75
CA PRO A 83 -11.97 -8.43 -12.55
C PRO A 83 -12.19 -7.64 -13.84
N LYS A 84 -13.28 -6.86 -13.89
CA LYS A 84 -13.71 -6.05 -15.04
C LYS A 84 -13.43 -4.55 -14.85
N GLY A 85 -12.46 -4.18 -14.02
CA GLY A 85 -12.15 -2.78 -13.67
C GLY A 85 -12.64 -2.37 -12.28
N LEU A 86 -12.27 -1.16 -11.83
CA LEU A 86 -12.54 -0.69 -10.47
C LEU A 86 -14.04 -0.50 -10.20
N ALA A 87 -14.80 0.07 -11.14
CA ALA A 87 -16.24 0.27 -10.93
C ALA A 87 -17.01 -1.06 -10.85
N ASN A 88 -16.46 -2.17 -11.37
CA ASN A 88 -17.07 -3.48 -11.18
C ASN A 88 -17.11 -3.91 -9.71
N ILE A 89 -16.14 -3.49 -8.89
CA ILE A 89 -16.08 -3.81 -7.46
C ILE A 89 -17.37 -3.36 -6.76
N PHE A 90 -17.95 -2.23 -7.18
CA PHE A 90 -19.20 -1.74 -6.62
C PHE A 90 -20.33 -2.75 -6.83
N GLN A 91 -20.52 -3.23 -8.07
CA GLN A 91 -21.54 -4.26 -8.37
C GLN A 91 -21.36 -5.51 -7.50
N VAL A 92 -20.12 -5.98 -7.36
CA VAL A 92 -19.81 -7.18 -6.58
C VAL A 92 -20.13 -6.95 -5.09
N CYS A 93 -20.02 -5.71 -4.60
CA CYS A 93 -20.30 -5.36 -3.21
C CYS A 93 -21.73 -4.81 -2.97
N GLU A 94 -22.62 -4.77 -3.97
CA GLU A 94 -23.95 -4.14 -3.83
C GLU A 94 -24.77 -4.78 -2.69
N GLU A 95 -24.76 -6.12 -2.62
CA GLU A 95 -25.45 -6.88 -1.56
C GLU A 95 -24.85 -6.59 -0.17
N TYR A 96 -23.52 -6.63 -0.05
CA TYR A 96 -22.82 -6.29 1.19
C TYR A 96 -23.17 -4.88 1.66
N LEU A 97 -23.20 -3.91 0.74
CA LEU A 97 -23.47 -2.52 1.07
C LEU A 97 -24.90 -2.30 1.56
N ALA A 98 -25.87 -3.06 1.03
CA ALA A 98 -27.28 -3.05 1.46
C ALA A 98 -27.87 -1.63 1.52
N GLY A 99 -27.55 -0.80 0.52
CA GLY A 99 -28.01 0.59 0.44
C GLY A 99 -27.27 1.59 1.34
N SER A 100 -26.29 1.17 2.14
CA SER A 100 -25.46 2.10 2.92
C SER A 100 -24.59 2.96 2.00
N PRO A 101 -24.38 4.25 2.33
CA PRO A 101 -23.27 5.00 1.75
C PRO A 101 -21.94 4.34 2.11
N PHE A 102 -20.95 4.52 1.25
CA PHE A 102 -19.66 3.88 1.41
C PHE A 102 -18.48 4.71 0.91
N VAL A 103 -17.30 4.33 1.39
CA VAL A 103 -16.01 4.72 0.81
C VAL A 103 -15.32 3.48 0.26
N MET A 104 -14.78 3.56 -0.95
CA MET A 104 -13.79 2.62 -1.45
C MET A 104 -12.41 3.23 -1.29
N HIS A 105 -11.55 2.54 -0.54
CA HIS A 105 -10.15 2.88 -0.35
C HIS A 105 -9.31 1.84 -1.08
N ASN A 106 -8.52 2.22 -2.09
CA ASN A 106 -7.65 1.28 -2.80
C ASN A 106 -6.67 0.64 -1.82
N GLY A 107 -6.54 -0.70 -1.88
CA GLY A 107 -5.76 -1.47 -0.92
C GLY A 107 -4.25 -1.23 -0.98
N ASP A 108 -3.76 -0.55 -2.02
CA ASP A 108 -2.35 -0.26 -2.25
C ASP A 108 -2.01 1.24 -2.14
N ASN A 109 -2.92 2.05 -1.63
CA ASN A 109 -2.70 3.47 -1.41
C ASN A 109 -2.49 3.74 0.09
N ILE A 110 -1.64 4.71 0.44
CA ILE A 110 -1.39 5.15 1.82
C ILE A 110 -1.79 6.62 1.93
N PHE A 111 -2.65 6.93 2.90
CA PHE A 111 -3.14 8.28 3.21
C PHE A 111 -2.71 8.67 4.62
N ILE A 112 -1.58 9.35 4.73
CA ILE A 112 -1.03 9.85 5.98
C ILE A 112 -1.86 11.05 6.45
N ASN A 113 -2.16 11.10 7.75
CA ASN A 113 -3.12 12.00 8.42
C ASN A 113 -4.60 11.57 8.31
N GLY A 114 -4.88 10.42 7.70
CA GLY A 114 -6.19 9.78 7.73
C GLY A 114 -7.29 10.51 6.94
N ILE A 115 -8.48 9.91 6.86
CA ILE A 115 -9.58 10.38 5.99
C ILE A 115 -10.80 10.92 6.74
N LYS A 116 -10.66 11.17 8.04
CA LYS A 116 -11.78 11.50 8.93
C LYS A 116 -12.56 12.75 8.47
N ASP A 117 -11.87 13.79 8.02
CA ASP A 117 -12.51 15.03 7.56
C ASP A 117 -13.34 14.80 6.29
N LEU A 118 -12.87 13.96 5.37
CA LEU A 118 -13.61 13.57 4.16
C LEU A 118 -14.89 12.78 4.53
N VAL A 119 -14.77 11.84 5.49
CA VAL A 119 -15.91 11.05 5.98
C VAL A 119 -16.95 11.94 6.67
N VAL A 120 -16.50 12.85 7.55
CA VAL A 120 -17.37 13.80 8.24
C VAL A 120 -18.10 14.70 7.25
N TYR A 121 -17.38 15.23 6.26
CA TYR A 121 -17.96 16.06 5.20
C TYR A 121 -19.03 15.27 4.43
N PHE A 122 -18.70 14.07 3.94
CA PHE A 122 -19.63 13.26 3.15
C PHE A 122 -20.92 12.93 3.91
N LEU A 123 -20.81 12.57 5.19
CA LEU A 123 -21.97 12.25 6.03
C LEU A 123 -22.83 13.47 6.37
N LYS A 124 -22.20 14.64 6.51
CA LYS A 124 -22.89 15.90 6.83
C LYS A 124 -23.58 16.49 5.61
N GLU A 125 -22.84 16.68 4.53
CA GLU A 125 -23.31 17.36 3.32
C GLU A 125 -24.15 16.44 2.42
N LYS A 126 -23.98 15.12 2.55
CA LYS A 126 -24.72 14.07 1.83
C LYS A 126 -24.76 14.29 0.30
N PRO A 127 -23.62 14.56 -0.38
CA PRO A 127 -23.60 14.46 -1.83
C PRO A 127 -23.85 13.01 -2.26
N ASN A 128 -24.26 12.80 -3.50
CA ASN A 128 -24.43 11.45 -4.03
C ASN A 128 -23.06 10.77 -4.29
N ALA A 129 -22.03 11.57 -4.57
CA ALA A 129 -20.66 11.12 -4.60
C ALA A 129 -19.69 12.26 -4.23
N LEU A 130 -18.54 11.89 -3.67
CA LEU A 130 -17.47 12.83 -3.35
C LEU A 130 -16.16 12.35 -3.95
N VAL A 131 -15.62 13.17 -4.84
CA VAL A 131 -14.30 13.01 -5.45
C VAL A 131 -13.26 13.60 -4.51
N THR A 132 -12.35 12.76 -4.05
CA THR A 132 -11.16 13.25 -3.34
C THR A 132 -10.17 13.79 -4.36
N VAL A 133 -9.60 14.97 -4.14
CA VAL A 133 -8.57 15.54 -5.04
C VAL A 133 -7.32 15.90 -4.25
N LEU A 134 -6.14 15.84 -4.88
CA LEU A 134 -4.92 16.39 -4.30
C LEU A 134 -4.04 17.02 -5.36
N ALA A 135 -3.21 17.99 -4.99
CA ALA A 135 -2.18 18.49 -5.90
C ALA A 135 -1.10 17.42 -6.11
N HIS A 136 -0.79 17.08 -7.36
CA HIS A 136 0.22 16.09 -7.70
C HIS A 136 0.97 16.45 -8.99
N LYS A 137 2.26 16.09 -9.07
CA LYS A 137 3.18 16.54 -10.14
C LYS A 137 3.04 15.73 -11.44
N ASP A 138 2.63 14.46 -11.37
CA ASP A 138 2.37 13.59 -12.52
C ASP A 138 0.93 13.09 -12.49
N ASN A 139 0.06 13.75 -13.24
CA ASN A 139 -1.37 13.41 -13.32
C ASN A 139 -1.74 12.59 -14.55
N ARG A 140 -0.79 12.24 -15.42
CA ARG A 140 -1.06 11.46 -16.64
C ARG A 140 -1.46 10.02 -16.34
N ARG A 141 -1.07 9.53 -15.16
CA ARG A 141 -1.37 8.17 -14.69
C ARG A 141 -2.61 8.09 -13.80
N LEU A 142 -3.21 9.23 -13.47
CA LEU A 142 -4.28 9.37 -12.50
C LEU A 142 -5.59 9.84 -13.16
N GLY A 143 -6.69 9.70 -12.43
CA GLY A 143 -7.88 10.49 -12.72
C GLY A 143 -7.59 11.97 -12.46
N VAL A 144 -8.21 12.86 -13.23
CA VAL A 144 -8.05 14.32 -13.08
C VAL A 144 -9.43 14.96 -13.00
N PRO A 145 -9.69 15.82 -12.00
CA PRO A 145 -10.95 16.52 -11.92
C PRO A 145 -10.97 17.68 -12.92
N LEU A 146 -12.12 17.94 -13.54
CA LEU A 146 -12.37 19.16 -14.30
C LEU A 146 -13.33 20.04 -13.50
N PHE A 147 -13.02 21.33 -13.45
CA PHE A 147 -13.83 22.35 -12.78
C PHE A 147 -14.32 23.38 -13.80
N ASP A 148 -15.49 23.95 -13.57
CA ASP A 148 -15.94 25.14 -14.29
C ASP A 148 -15.28 26.43 -13.77
N GLU A 149 -15.59 27.56 -14.41
CA GLU A 149 -15.06 28.88 -14.02
C GLU A 149 -15.43 29.30 -12.58
N GLY A 150 -16.52 28.74 -12.03
CA GLY A 150 -16.96 28.97 -10.66
C GLY A 150 -16.33 28.03 -9.64
N GLY A 151 -15.44 27.12 -10.06
CA GLY A 151 -14.80 26.12 -9.21
C GLY A 151 -15.68 24.91 -8.89
N LYS A 152 -16.80 24.73 -9.58
CA LYS A 152 -17.67 23.56 -9.40
C LYS A 152 -17.08 22.38 -10.17
N PHE A 153 -17.05 21.21 -9.55
CA PHE A 153 -16.67 19.96 -10.21
C PHE A 153 -17.67 19.59 -11.32
N ILE A 154 -17.17 19.38 -12.53
CA ILE A 154 -18.00 19.09 -13.71
C ILE A 154 -17.69 17.77 -14.40
N GLN A 155 -16.48 17.21 -14.22
CA GLN A 155 -16.13 15.95 -14.89
C GLN A 155 -14.96 15.23 -14.21
N TYR A 156 -15.00 13.90 -14.20
CA TYR A 156 -13.84 13.05 -13.94
C TYR A 156 -13.21 12.65 -15.29
N ILE A 157 -11.95 13.03 -15.52
CA ILE A 157 -11.19 12.64 -16.71
C ILE A 157 -10.23 11.49 -16.34
N GLU A 158 -10.37 10.33 -16.98
CA GLU A 158 -9.51 9.17 -16.74
C GLU A 158 -8.18 9.31 -17.49
N LYS A 159 -7.05 9.40 -16.78
CA LYS A 159 -5.68 9.30 -17.31
C LYS A 159 -5.45 10.13 -18.57
N PRO A 160 -5.70 11.45 -18.53
CA PRO A 160 -5.51 12.29 -19.71
C PRO A 160 -4.04 12.41 -20.09
N GLU A 161 -3.74 12.41 -21.39
CA GLU A 161 -2.39 12.70 -21.89
C GLU A 161 -1.94 14.12 -21.51
N ASN A 162 -2.88 15.07 -21.52
CA ASN A 162 -2.68 16.47 -21.18
C ASN A 162 -3.63 16.88 -20.03
N PRO A 163 -3.20 16.72 -18.76
CA PRO A 163 -4.00 17.11 -17.60
C PRO A 163 -4.37 18.61 -17.64
N PRO A 164 -5.66 18.98 -17.49
CA PRO A 164 -6.08 20.39 -17.51
C PRO A 164 -5.69 21.19 -16.27
N ASN A 165 -5.21 20.53 -15.21
CA ASN A 165 -4.77 21.15 -13.96
C ASN A 165 -3.80 20.24 -13.18
N ASN A 166 -3.34 20.75 -12.04
CA ASN A 166 -2.38 20.09 -11.16
C ASN A 166 -3.02 19.15 -10.13
N PHE A 167 -4.33 18.93 -10.18
CA PHE A 167 -5.01 18.01 -9.28
C PHE A 167 -5.10 16.60 -9.88
N GLY A 168 -4.82 15.61 -9.05
CA GLY A 168 -5.10 14.20 -9.31
C GLY A 168 -6.21 13.69 -8.39
N ILE A 169 -6.87 12.62 -8.81
CA ILE A 169 -7.86 11.88 -8.02
C ILE A 169 -7.17 10.62 -7.50
N PRO A 170 -6.92 10.51 -6.19
CA PRO A 170 -6.25 9.36 -5.61
C PRO A 170 -7.24 8.22 -5.36
N GLY A 171 -6.76 7.10 -4.82
CA GLY A 171 -7.55 5.90 -4.56
C GLY A 171 -8.59 5.98 -3.43
N LEU A 172 -9.34 7.08 -3.31
CA LEU A 172 -10.42 7.28 -2.33
C LEU A 172 -11.71 7.75 -3.01
N TYR A 173 -12.74 6.93 -2.94
CA TYR A 173 -13.98 7.15 -3.67
C TYR A 173 -15.21 7.01 -2.77
N PHE A 174 -16.01 8.05 -2.67
CA PHE A 174 -17.19 8.07 -1.79
C PHE A 174 -18.48 8.10 -2.62
N PHE A 175 -19.44 7.26 -2.26
CA PHE A 175 -20.72 7.16 -2.96
C PHE A 175 -21.86 6.86 -2.00
N ASP A 176 -23.05 7.34 -2.35
CA ASP A 176 -24.30 6.81 -1.82
C ASP A 176 -24.83 5.65 -2.69
N SER A 177 -25.99 5.11 -2.34
CA SER A 177 -26.60 4.00 -3.07
C SER A 177 -27.08 4.34 -4.48
N ASN A 178 -27.15 5.62 -4.88
CA ASN A 178 -27.57 5.99 -6.24
C ASN A 178 -26.54 5.54 -7.29
N VAL A 179 -25.28 5.33 -6.91
CA VAL A 179 -24.25 4.82 -7.81
C VAL A 179 -24.66 3.52 -8.51
N PHE A 180 -25.43 2.64 -7.85
CA PHE A 180 -25.84 1.36 -8.42
C PHE A 180 -26.77 1.49 -9.64
N LYS A 181 -27.43 2.64 -9.79
CA LYS A 181 -28.26 2.93 -10.95
C LYS A 181 -27.44 2.99 -12.24
N CYS A 182 -26.15 3.34 -12.16
CA CYS A 182 -25.26 3.42 -13.32
C CYS A 182 -24.95 2.05 -13.96
N PHE A 183 -25.29 0.94 -13.30
CA PHE A 183 -25.10 -0.41 -13.83
C PHE A 183 -26.35 -1.01 -14.47
N LYS A 184 -27.48 -0.29 -14.43
CA LYS A 184 -28.80 -0.82 -14.81
C LYS A 184 -29.40 0.03 -15.94
N GLY A 185 -30.19 -0.62 -16.81
CA GLY A 185 -30.96 0.05 -17.86
C GLY A 185 -30.14 0.46 -19.10
N LYS A 186 -30.75 1.28 -19.96
CA LYS A 186 -30.20 1.63 -21.30
C LYS A 186 -28.97 2.54 -21.24
N ASN A 187 -28.88 3.35 -20.19
CA ASN A 187 -27.79 4.30 -19.96
C ASN A 187 -26.73 3.73 -19.00
N ALA A 188 -26.66 2.41 -18.85
CA ALA A 188 -25.66 1.79 -18.02
C ALA A 188 -24.24 2.08 -18.54
N ILE A 189 -23.30 2.27 -17.62
CA ILE A 189 -21.89 2.47 -17.94
C ILE A 189 -21.35 1.26 -18.70
N ARG A 190 -20.38 1.51 -19.57
CA ARG A 190 -19.77 0.51 -20.44
C ARG A 190 -18.26 0.45 -20.22
N PRO A 191 -17.61 -0.68 -20.52
CA PRO A 191 -16.16 -0.76 -20.50
C PRO A 191 -15.55 0.32 -21.40
N SER A 192 -14.41 0.87 -20.96
CA SER A 192 -13.59 1.79 -21.75
C SER A 192 -12.95 1.08 -22.94
N GLU A 193 -12.19 1.83 -23.74
CA GLU A 193 -11.35 1.26 -24.82
C GLU A 193 -10.35 0.21 -24.29
N ARG A 194 -10.01 0.29 -23.00
CA ARG A 194 -9.15 -0.69 -22.30
C ARG A 194 -9.89 -1.97 -21.90
N GLY A 195 -11.20 -2.04 -22.14
CA GLY A 195 -12.06 -3.15 -21.73
C GLY A 195 -12.39 -3.18 -20.24
N GLU A 196 -12.12 -2.09 -19.51
CA GLU A 196 -12.34 -1.96 -18.06
C GLU A 196 -13.51 -1.02 -17.75
N LEU A 197 -14.33 -1.35 -16.75
CA LEU A 197 -15.25 -0.41 -16.10
C LEU A 197 -14.42 0.52 -15.21
N GLU A 198 -14.01 1.65 -15.80
CA GLU A 198 -13.19 2.68 -15.15
C GLU A 198 -13.96 3.36 -14.00
N ILE A 199 -13.21 3.82 -12.99
CA ILE A 199 -13.78 4.47 -11.81
C ILE A 199 -14.36 5.87 -12.12
N SER A 200 -13.90 6.51 -13.20
CA SER A 200 -14.46 7.74 -13.74
C SER A 200 -15.92 7.62 -14.18
N ALA A 201 -16.33 6.46 -14.70
CA ALA A 201 -17.63 6.28 -15.32
C ALA A 201 -18.82 6.46 -14.35
N PRO A 202 -18.82 5.89 -13.13
CA PRO A 202 -19.85 6.18 -12.13
C PRO A 202 -20.00 7.66 -11.77
N TYR A 203 -18.90 8.41 -11.64
CA TYR A 203 -18.95 9.84 -11.32
C TYR A 203 -19.58 10.65 -12.47
N ASN A 204 -19.11 10.44 -13.70
CA ASN A 204 -19.63 11.13 -14.87
C ASN A 204 -21.12 10.78 -15.10
N TRP A 205 -21.49 9.51 -14.91
CA TRP A 205 -22.89 9.09 -15.00
C TRP A 205 -23.78 9.83 -13.98
N LEU A 206 -23.32 9.97 -12.73
CA LEU A 206 -24.08 10.70 -11.71
C LEU A 206 -24.26 12.17 -12.10
N ILE A 207 -23.22 12.82 -12.61
CA ILE A 207 -23.28 14.20 -13.11
C ILE A 207 -24.30 14.31 -14.26
N ASP A 208 -24.21 13.43 -15.25
CA ASP A 208 -25.10 13.44 -16.43
C ASP A 208 -26.57 13.23 -16.07
N GLN A 209 -26.85 12.51 -14.98
CA GLN A 209 -28.20 12.30 -14.46
C GLN A 209 -28.66 13.39 -13.47
N GLY A 210 -27.85 14.44 -13.25
CA GLY A 210 -28.19 15.56 -12.37
C GLY A 210 -28.05 15.28 -10.87
N PHE A 211 -27.34 14.20 -10.49
CA PHE A 211 -27.00 13.96 -9.08
C PHE A 211 -25.91 14.93 -8.60
N ARG A 212 -25.90 15.19 -7.29
CA ARG A 212 -24.91 16.08 -6.66
C ARG A 212 -23.59 15.33 -6.48
N VAL A 213 -22.60 15.67 -7.29
CA VAL A 213 -21.22 15.20 -7.14
C VAL A 213 -20.35 16.39 -6.76
N GLU A 214 -19.55 16.21 -5.72
CA GLU A 214 -18.66 17.25 -5.20
C GLU A 214 -17.22 16.78 -5.23
N ALA A 215 -16.29 17.73 -5.18
CA ALA A 215 -14.87 17.46 -5.01
C ALA A 215 -14.38 18.14 -3.73
N LEU A 216 -13.53 17.44 -2.98
CA LEU A 216 -12.91 17.97 -1.78
C LEU A 216 -11.43 17.60 -1.75
N GLU A 217 -10.61 18.60 -1.42
CA GLU A 217 -9.16 18.45 -1.38
C GLU A 217 -8.73 17.66 -0.14
N TYR A 218 -7.90 16.64 -0.38
CA TYR A 218 -7.15 15.94 0.64
C TYR A 218 -5.88 16.73 0.99
N LYS A 219 -5.74 17.10 2.26
CA LYS A 219 -4.65 17.94 2.75
C LYS A 219 -3.48 17.17 3.38
N GLY A 220 -3.60 15.85 3.47
CA GLY A 220 -2.56 14.98 4.00
C GLY A 220 -1.56 14.56 2.91
N ILE A 221 -0.76 13.54 3.23
CA ILE A 221 0.21 12.98 2.29
C ILE A 221 -0.31 11.68 1.72
N TRP A 222 -0.21 11.55 0.40
CA TRP A 222 -0.64 10.38 -0.35
C TRP A 222 0.56 9.71 -1.00
N MET A 223 0.60 8.38 -0.90
CA MET A 223 1.57 7.53 -1.58
C MET A 223 0.83 6.39 -2.29
N ASP A 224 1.27 6.06 -3.50
CA ASP A 224 0.83 4.90 -4.29
C ASP A 224 2.05 4.03 -4.62
N PRO A 225 2.48 3.14 -3.70
CA PRO A 225 3.56 2.20 -3.95
C PRO A 225 3.20 1.25 -5.10
N GLY A 226 3.61 1.61 -6.32
CA GLY A 226 3.21 0.91 -7.53
C GLY A 226 4.32 0.04 -8.14
N LYS A 227 5.57 0.48 -7.99
CA LYS A 227 6.80 -0.18 -8.45
C LYS A 227 7.87 -0.14 -7.35
N PHE A 228 9.00 -0.78 -7.62
CA PHE A 228 10.13 -0.91 -6.71
C PHE A 228 10.59 0.41 -6.08
N ASP A 229 10.84 1.45 -6.87
CA ASP A 229 11.31 2.74 -6.36
C ASP A 229 10.29 3.37 -5.40
N ASP A 230 9.00 3.30 -5.74
CA ASP A 230 7.92 3.86 -4.91
C ASP A 230 7.87 3.14 -3.54
N TRP A 231 8.23 1.86 -3.49
CA TRP A 231 8.29 1.07 -2.26
C TRP A 231 9.41 1.55 -1.33
N LEU A 232 10.59 1.82 -1.89
CA LEU A 232 11.73 2.37 -1.13
C LEU A 232 11.46 3.81 -0.68
N GLU A 233 10.83 4.63 -1.52
CA GLU A 233 10.43 5.99 -1.17
C GLU A 233 9.40 6.00 -0.04
N ALA A 234 8.36 5.17 -0.12
CA ALA A 234 7.37 5.02 0.95
C ALA A 234 8.01 4.51 2.25
N ASN A 235 8.91 3.51 2.17
CA ASN A 235 9.63 2.99 3.32
C ASN A 235 10.45 4.07 4.01
N LYS A 236 11.23 4.82 3.22
CA LYS A 236 12.02 5.95 3.72
C LYS A 236 11.14 6.99 4.40
N TYR A 237 10.04 7.40 3.75
CA TYR A 237 9.13 8.39 4.30
C TYR A 237 8.56 7.94 5.64
N LEU A 238 8.06 6.71 5.72
CA LEU A 238 7.44 6.15 6.93
C LEU A 238 8.45 5.98 8.07
N LEU A 239 9.67 5.54 7.77
CA LEU A 239 10.72 5.42 8.79
C LEU A 239 11.14 6.77 9.37
N GLU A 240 11.22 7.80 8.53
CA GLU A 240 11.58 9.15 8.96
C GLU A 240 10.48 9.77 9.83
N HIS A 241 9.22 9.71 9.38
CA HIS A 241 8.13 10.51 9.94
C HIS A 241 7.23 9.73 10.91
N GLU A 242 6.98 8.45 10.66
CA GLU A 242 5.95 7.65 11.37
C GLU A 242 6.52 6.55 12.27
N LEU A 243 7.84 6.32 12.26
CA LEU A 243 8.47 5.29 13.10
C LEU A 243 8.22 5.58 14.59
N GLU A 244 7.94 4.56 15.38
CA GLU A 244 7.91 4.66 16.84
C GLU A 244 9.13 3.92 17.41
N GLU A 245 9.85 4.55 18.35
CA GLU A 245 11.01 3.91 18.98
C GLU A 245 10.58 2.90 20.03
N ILE A 246 10.79 1.63 19.72
CA ILE A 246 10.56 0.50 20.61
C ILE A 246 11.90 -0.21 20.81
N ARG A 247 12.20 -0.66 22.03
CA ARG A 247 13.42 -1.43 22.31
C ARG A 247 13.09 -2.58 23.26
N GLU A 248 12.61 -3.68 22.70
CA GLU A 248 12.14 -4.85 23.46
C GLU A 248 13.12 -6.04 23.39
N SER A 249 14.42 -5.77 23.21
CA SER A 249 15.42 -6.79 22.85
C SER A 249 16.79 -6.63 23.51
N GLN A 250 17.61 -7.69 23.40
CA GLN A 250 18.95 -7.73 23.97
C GLN A 250 19.96 -7.08 23.01
N ILE A 251 20.68 -6.08 23.53
CA ILE A 251 21.77 -5.39 22.83
C ILE A 251 23.00 -5.54 23.71
N ASP A 252 24.08 -6.08 23.15
CA ASP A 252 25.33 -6.24 23.89
C ASP A 252 26.04 -4.89 24.14
N SER A 253 27.01 -4.88 25.05
CA SER A 253 27.73 -3.65 25.40
C SER A 253 28.69 -3.16 24.31
N THR A 254 28.95 -3.97 23.28
CA THR A 254 29.88 -3.62 22.19
C THR A 254 29.17 -3.00 20.99
N SER A 255 27.85 -3.17 20.90
CA SER A 255 27.02 -2.58 19.87
C SER A 255 26.77 -1.08 20.09
N LYS A 256 26.62 -0.35 18.97
CA LYS A 256 26.35 1.09 18.96
C LYS A 256 25.07 1.37 18.18
N ILE A 257 24.15 2.09 18.80
CA ILE A 257 22.88 2.52 18.19
C ILE A 257 22.84 4.04 18.19
N SER A 258 22.59 4.64 17.03
CA SER A 258 22.42 6.08 16.85
C SER A 258 21.21 6.39 15.97
N GLY A 259 20.57 7.53 16.19
CA GLY A 259 19.34 7.88 15.48
C GLY A 259 18.12 7.09 15.97
N LYS A 260 17.02 7.22 15.23
CA LYS A 260 15.71 6.64 15.58
C LYS A 260 15.68 5.14 15.24
N VAL A 261 15.65 4.26 16.23
CA VAL A 261 15.71 2.80 15.98
C VAL A 261 14.64 2.07 16.76
N SER A 262 13.84 1.29 16.05
CA SER A 262 12.83 0.41 16.61
C SER A 262 13.26 -1.05 16.49
N ILE A 263 13.24 -1.78 17.60
CA ILE A 263 13.67 -3.18 17.69
C ILE A 263 12.58 -3.96 18.41
N GLY A 264 12.00 -4.91 17.68
CA GLY A 264 11.00 -5.87 18.17
C GLY A 264 11.54 -6.80 19.24
N ARG A 265 10.79 -7.85 19.57
CA ARG A 265 11.08 -8.78 20.67
C ARG A 265 12.04 -9.89 20.26
N ASP A 266 12.72 -10.45 21.25
CA ASP A 266 13.56 -11.64 21.08
C ASP A 266 14.65 -11.51 20.00
N SER A 267 15.00 -10.27 19.65
CA SER A 267 16.07 -9.93 18.73
C SER A 267 17.38 -9.74 19.48
N VAL A 268 18.49 -10.05 18.81
CA VAL A 268 19.81 -10.12 19.40
C VAL A 268 20.78 -9.31 18.57
N ILE A 269 21.35 -8.26 19.16
CA ILE A 269 22.33 -7.37 18.51
C ILE A 269 23.68 -7.53 19.21
N ILE A 270 24.69 -8.02 18.49
CA ILE A 270 26.03 -8.32 19.01
C ILE A 270 27.09 -7.64 18.15
N ASN A 271 28.01 -6.90 18.79
CA ASN A 271 29.16 -6.25 18.12
C ASN A 271 28.80 -5.55 16.80
N SER A 272 27.70 -4.81 16.79
CA SER A 272 27.13 -4.24 15.56
C SER A 272 26.84 -2.75 15.69
N GLN A 273 26.79 -2.05 14.54
CA GLN A 273 26.42 -0.64 14.47
C GLN A 273 25.07 -0.50 13.77
N ILE A 274 24.14 0.24 14.38
CA ILE A 274 22.84 0.56 13.79
C ILE A 274 22.68 2.07 13.76
N GLU A 275 22.46 2.62 12.57
CA GLU A 275 22.25 4.05 12.33
C GLU A 275 20.85 4.27 11.75
N GLY A 276 19.99 4.90 12.54
CA GLY A 276 18.59 5.15 12.20
C GLY A 276 18.37 6.28 11.17
N PRO A 277 17.16 6.38 10.59
CA PRO A 277 15.97 5.62 11.01
C PRO A 277 15.96 4.17 10.52
N VAL A 278 15.75 3.22 11.43
CA VAL A 278 15.76 1.76 11.16
C VAL A 278 14.65 1.08 11.96
N ILE A 279 13.98 0.10 11.34
CA ILE A 279 13.05 -0.81 12.02
C ILE A 279 13.53 -2.25 11.91
N ILE A 280 13.55 -2.95 13.04
CA ILE A 280 13.94 -4.35 13.19
C ILE A 280 12.77 -5.10 13.81
N GLY A 281 12.32 -6.15 13.16
CA GLY A 281 11.22 -7.00 13.61
C GLY A 281 11.59 -7.91 14.77
N ASP A 282 10.74 -8.91 14.99
CA ASP A 282 10.89 -9.88 16.07
C ASP A 282 11.84 -11.02 15.66
N ASN A 283 12.55 -11.60 16.63
CA ASN A 283 13.43 -12.75 16.44
C ASN A 283 14.54 -12.53 15.40
N VAL A 284 15.06 -11.30 15.29
CA VAL A 284 16.13 -10.95 14.35
C VAL A 284 17.50 -11.08 15.03
N THR A 285 18.46 -11.69 14.35
CA THR A 285 19.86 -11.72 14.80
C THR A 285 20.71 -10.79 13.94
N ILE A 286 21.46 -9.89 14.58
CA ILE A 286 22.43 -9.01 13.92
C ILE A 286 23.76 -9.13 14.65
N LYS A 287 24.79 -9.62 13.95
CA LYS A 287 26.12 -9.87 14.52
C LYS A 287 27.23 -9.33 13.64
N ASP A 288 28.22 -8.68 14.23
CA ASP A 288 29.44 -8.21 13.53
C ASP A 288 29.13 -7.35 12.27
N SER A 289 28.02 -6.62 12.28
CA SER A 289 27.39 -6.00 11.11
C SER A 289 27.13 -4.50 11.27
N LYS A 290 26.90 -3.81 10.14
CA LYS A 290 26.46 -2.41 10.11
C LYS A 290 25.11 -2.29 9.38
N ILE A 291 24.12 -1.73 10.06
CA ILE A 291 22.82 -1.40 9.48
C ILE A 291 22.71 0.12 9.36
N GLY A 292 22.50 0.59 8.14
CA GLY A 292 22.37 2.00 7.79
C GLY A 292 20.92 2.48 7.75
N PRO A 293 20.73 3.80 7.59
CA PRO A 293 19.41 4.44 7.57
C PRO A 293 18.47 3.88 6.52
N PHE A 294 17.17 4.09 6.75
CA PHE A 294 16.07 3.71 5.88
C PHE A 294 15.97 2.20 5.61
N THR A 295 16.51 1.40 6.53
CA THR A 295 16.46 -0.05 6.45
C THR A 295 15.32 -0.61 7.28
N SER A 296 14.52 -1.48 6.66
CA SER A 296 13.47 -2.26 7.31
C SER A 296 13.83 -3.73 7.28
N ILE A 297 13.97 -4.34 8.46
CA ILE A 297 14.35 -5.75 8.62
C ILE A 297 13.17 -6.47 9.26
N SER A 298 12.46 -7.30 8.49
CA SER A 298 11.30 -8.06 8.98
C SER A 298 11.73 -9.19 9.94
N ASP A 299 10.74 -9.85 10.53
CA ASP A 299 10.96 -10.89 11.53
C ASP A 299 11.87 -12.02 11.04
N LYS A 300 12.59 -12.66 11.98
CA LYS A 300 13.38 -13.87 11.75
C LYS A 300 14.54 -13.72 10.76
N CYS A 301 14.96 -12.50 10.45
CA CYS A 301 16.15 -12.29 9.64
C CYS A 301 17.44 -12.61 10.42
N ASP A 302 18.48 -13.04 9.70
CA ASP A 302 19.80 -13.29 10.25
C ASP A 302 20.86 -12.54 9.44
N ILE A 303 21.51 -11.56 10.07
CA ILE A 303 22.49 -10.69 9.43
C ILE A 303 23.80 -10.81 10.19
N ALA A 304 24.79 -11.44 9.56
CA ALA A 304 26.09 -11.67 10.16
C ALA A 304 27.20 -11.15 9.26
N GLY A 305 28.18 -10.46 9.85
CA GLY A 305 29.34 -9.99 9.12
C GLY A 305 29.00 -9.18 7.87
N SER A 306 27.97 -8.33 7.90
CA SER A 306 27.43 -7.70 6.68
C SER A 306 27.16 -6.21 6.84
N ILE A 307 27.05 -5.50 5.72
CA ILE A 307 26.64 -4.09 5.67
C ILE A 307 25.36 -3.96 4.84
N VAL A 308 24.32 -3.36 5.43
CA VAL A 308 23.00 -3.19 4.79
C VAL A 308 22.50 -1.77 5.03
N GLY A 309 22.02 -1.07 4.00
CA GLY A 309 21.42 0.25 4.09
C GLY A 309 20.29 0.44 3.08
N SER A 310 19.42 1.42 3.30
CA SER A 310 18.38 1.85 2.35
C SER A 310 17.56 0.70 1.73
N SER A 311 17.29 -0.36 2.50
CA SER A 311 16.77 -1.63 1.98
C SER A 311 15.62 -2.19 2.81
N ILE A 312 14.81 -3.05 2.20
CA ILE A 312 13.69 -3.74 2.82
C ILE A 312 13.96 -5.24 2.75
N LEU A 313 14.12 -5.87 3.91
CA LEU A 313 14.29 -7.32 4.04
C LEU A 313 12.96 -7.91 4.52
N MET A 314 12.38 -8.79 3.72
CA MET A 314 11.19 -9.57 4.12
C MET A 314 11.58 -10.68 5.10
N GLY A 315 10.59 -11.33 5.71
CA GLY A 315 10.83 -12.27 6.82
C GLY A 315 11.80 -13.41 6.44
N GLY A 316 12.64 -13.82 7.39
CA GLY A 316 13.54 -14.96 7.21
C GLY A 316 14.76 -14.72 6.30
N VAL A 317 14.95 -13.50 5.79
CA VAL A 317 16.12 -13.18 4.95
C VAL A 317 17.43 -13.37 5.71
N LYS A 318 18.43 -13.97 5.05
CA LYS A 318 19.78 -14.11 5.58
C LYS A 318 20.80 -13.34 4.76
N ILE A 319 21.65 -12.57 5.41
CA ILE A 319 22.75 -11.84 4.76
C ILE A 319 24.02 -12.12 5.57
N LEU A 320 24.91 -12.92 4.99
CA LEU A 320 26.08 -13.47 5.68
C LEU A 320 27.36 -13.08 4.95
N ASP A 321 28.32 -12.51 5.68
CA ASP A 321 29.67 -12.18 5.20
C ASP A 321 29.70 -11.25 3.97
N VAL A 322 28.80 -10.26 3.92
CA VAL A 322 28.67 -9.28 2.83
C VAL A 322 29.22 -7.90 3.27
N LYS A 323 30.54 -7.78 3.47
CA LYS A 323 31.17 -6.49 3.87
C LYS A 323 31.73 -5.69 2.70
N LEU A 324 32.36 -6.37 1.74
CA LEU A 324 33.06 -5.69 0.64
C LEU A 324 32.09 -5.08 -0.39
N HIS A 325 30.89 -5.66 -0.51
CA HIS A 325 29.84 -5.20 -1.42
C HIS A 325 28.53 -4.99 -0.64
N PRO A 326 28.40 -3.87 0.12
CA PRO A 326 27.23 -3.59 0.94
C PRO A 326 25.91 -3.71 0.17
N ILE A 327 24.87 -4.21 0.84
CA ILE A 327 23.51 -4.26 0.30
C ILE A 327 22.86 -2.89 0.46
N GLU A 328 22.58 -2.22 -0.64
CA GLU A 328 21.94 -0.90 -0.68
C GLU A 328 20.77 -0.91 -1.67
N ILE A 329 19.76 -0.07 -1.42
CA ILE A 329 18.66 0.20 -2.36
C ILE A 329 18.05 -1.12 -2.88
N SER A 330 17.67 -1.99 -1.96
CA SER A 330 17.25 -3.37 -2.25
C SER A 330 15.93 -3.72 -1.58
N LEU A 331 15.14 -4.59 -2.21
CA LEU A 331 13.97 -5.23 -1.62
C LEU A 331 14.17 -6.73 -1.79
N ILE A 332 14.37 -7.43 -0.67
CA ILE A 332 14.75 -8.85 -0.64
C ILE A 332 13.56 -9.67 -0.15
N GLY A 333 13.16 -10.65 -0.96
CA GLY A 333 12.01 -11.52 -0.72
C GLY A 333 12.20 -12.47 0.46
N THR A 334 11.10 -12.98 1.00
CA THR A 334 11.08 -13.88 2.16
C THR A 334 12.00 -15.09 1.95
N ASP A 335 12.70 -15.51 3.02
CA ASP A 335 13.58 -16.68 3.05
C ASP A 335 14.70 -16.68 1.99
N SER A 336 15.07 -15.52 1.46
CA SER A 336 16.21 -15.40 0.54
C SER A 336 17.53 -15.32 1.29
N GLU A 337 18.59 -15.89 0.71
CA GLU A 337 19.93 -15.90 1.29
C GLU A 337 20.92 -15.18 0.37
N ILE A 338 21.71 -14.25 0.93
CA ILE A 338 22.85 -13.63 0.28
C ILE A 338 24.09 -13.96 1.11
N ILE A 339 25.01 -14.71 0.52
CA ILE A 339 26.22 -15.17 1.20
C ILE A 339 27.42 -14.63 0.43
N GLY A 340 28.23 -13.82 1.10
CA GLY A 340 29.49 -13.32 0.56
C GLY A 340 30.62 -14.31 0.77
N VAL A 341 31.60 -14.26 -0.14
CA VAL A 341 32.90 -14.89 0.04
C VAL A 341 33.92 -13.77 -0.09
N ASP A 342 34.30 -13.17 1.02
CA ASP A 342 35.24 -12.05 1.05
C ASP A 342 36.69 -12.52 0.85
N GLY A 343 37.53 -11.67 0.24
CA GLY A 343 38.98 -11.90 0.10
C GLY A 343 39.46 -12.18 -1.32
N LYS A 344 40.68 -12.69 -1.46
CA LYS A 344 41.37 -12.88 -2.77
C LYS A 344 40.70 -13.92 -3.68
N GLU A 345 39.82 -14.76 -3.13
CA GLU A 345 39.05 -15.79 -3.85
C GLU A 345 37.57 -15.41 -4.02
N ALA A 346 37.25 -14.11 -3.88
CA ALA A 346 35.89 -13.62 -4.05
C ALA A 346 35.31 -14.05 -5.41
N ARG A 347 34.12 -14.64 -5.36
CA ARG A 347 33.41 -15.15 -6.52
C ARG A 347 31.92 -14.94 -6.37
N THR A 348 31.24 -14.71 -7.48
CA THR A 348 29.79 -14.64 -7.53
C THR A 348 29.24 -15.99 -7.98
N SER A 349 28.34 -16.58 -7.19
CA SER A 349 27.53 -17.73 -7.57
C SER A 349 26.06 -17.38 -7.38
N LEU A 350 25.23 -17.70 -8.37
CA LEU A 350 23.83 -17.26 -8.42
C LEU A 350 22.91 -18.46 -8.62
N PHE A 351 21.89 -18.57 -7.76
CA PHE A 351 20.72 -19.41 -7.96
C PHE A 351 19.48 -18.51 -7.91
N VAL A 352 18.90 -18.22 -9.08
CA VAL A 352 18.00 -17.06 -9.27
C VAL A 352 16.72 -17.47 -9.99
N GLY A 353 15.59 -16.90 -9.55
CA GLY A 353 14.28 -17.11 -10.17
C GLY A 353 14.00 -16.20 -11.37
N GLU A 354 12.80 -16.31 -11.92
CA GLU A 354 12.35 -15.53 -13.08
C GLU A 354 12.20 -14.05 -12.75
N GLN A 355 12.56 -13.19 -13.71
CA GLN A 355 12.42 -11.73 -13.61
C GLN A 355 13.17 -11.06 -12.43
N CYS A 356 14.05 -11.79 -11.73
CA CYS A 356 15.01 -11.19 -10.81
C CYS A 356 15.97 -10.27 -11.59
N LYS A 357 16.24 -9.10 -11.02
CA LYS A 357 17.29 -8.19 -11.50
C LYS A 357 18.39 -8.15 -10.45
N ILE A 358 19.62 -8.45 -10.86
CA ILE A 358 20.80 -8.46 -10.00
C ILE A 358 21.78 -7.44 -10.56
N GLN A 359 22.31 -6.60 -9.68
CA GLN A 359 23.33 -5.60 -9.97
C GLN A 359 24.44 -5.80 -8.94
N ILE A 360 25.66 -6.08 -9.41
CA ILE A 360 26.83 -6.44 -8.59
C ILE A 360 27.90 -5.38 -8.79
#